data_AF-A0A3A6K7V9-F1
#
_entry.id   AF-A0A3A6K7V9-F1
#
_cell.length_a   1.000
_cell.length_b   1.000
_cell.length_c   1.000
_cell.angle_alpha   90.00
_cell.angle_beta   90.00
_cell.angle_gamma   90.00
#
_symmetry.space_group_name_H-M   'P 1'
#
loop_
_entity.id
_entity.type
_entity.pdbx_description
1 polymer ?
#
loop_
_entity_poly.entity_id
_entity_poly.type
_entity_poly.pdbx_seq_one_letter_code
_entity_poly.pdbx_strand_id
1 'polypeptide(L)'
;MAKLTSPSISITFIEKAASLIERGSRGIVALVLRDASVTETPDTYTVRDVSDVPTSISDANQQYIKDALKGYSKAPLKVLVYVMPTTSEKTGELYTAMMKYFETETFQWMAIPTVETDGKIEDIVSWVKSQRDNNNFMIKAVLPNADSADCEGIINWTSKLYKDETSDNGDNTVTITRRPIQRSRELRGLQEFLQAPM
;
A
#
# COMPACT_ATOMS: atom_id res chain seq x y z
N MET A 1 12.08 -43.99 -22.91
CA MET A 1 11.49 -42.70 -22.48
C MET A 1 11.15 -42.82 -21.01
N ALA A 2 12.03 -42.38 -20.11
CA ALA A 2 11.73 -42.40 -18.69
C ALA A 2 10.54 -41.46 -18.43
N LYS A 3 9.41 -42.02 -17.99
CA LYS A 3 8.29 -41.26 -17.47
C LYS A 3 8.78 -40.63 -16.17
N LEU A 4 9.12 -39.35 -16.20
CA LEU A 4 9.49 -38.57 -15.02
C LEU A 4 8.25 -38.36 -14.13
N THR A 5 7.73 -39.44 -13.54
CA THR A 5 6.93 -39.33 -12.32
C THR A 5 7.91 -38.95 -11.21
N SER A 6 8.12 -37.65 -11.02
CA SER A 6 8.80 -37.10 -9.86
C SER A 6 7.74 -36.82 -8.79
N PRO A 7 7.39 -37.79 -7.92
CA PRO A 7 6.34 -37.61 -6.92
C PRO A 7 6.57 -36.39 -6.02
N SER A 8 7.83 -35.98 -5.81
CA SER A 8 8.18 -34.74 -5.11
C SER A 8 7.59 -33.49 -5.75
N ILE A 9 7.65 -33.37 -7.08
CA ILE A 9 7.12 -32.20 -7.80
C ILE A 9 5.60 -32.16 -7.71
N SER A 10 4.93 -33.31 -7.91
CA SER A 10 3.47 -33.39 -7.82
C SER A 10 2.95 -33.00 -6.42
N ILE A 11 3.63 -33.43 -5.36
CA ILE A 11 3.27 -33.06 -3.98
C ILE A 11 3.43 -31.55 -3.76
N THR A 12 4.56 -30.96 -4.17
CA THR A 12 4.78 -29.51 -4.01
C THR A 12 3.76 -28.66 -4.76
N PHE A 13 3.28 -29.11 -5.93
CA PHE A 13 2.22 -28.40 -6.67
C PHE A 13 0.88 -28.42 -5.91
N ILE A 14 0.52 -29.57 -5.34
CA ILE A 14 -0.72 -29.73 -4.56
C ILE A 14 -0.67 -28.85 -3.29
N GLU A 15 0.45 -28.85 -2.57
CA GLU A 15 0.66 -28.00 -1.39
C GLU A 15 0.63 -26.50 -1.75
N LYS A 16 1.27 -26.13 -2.86
CA LYS A 16 1.24 -24.74 -3.37
C LYS A 16 -0.17 -24.32 -3.79
N ALA A 17 -0.96 -25.21 -4.39
CA ALA A 17 -2.34 -24.96 -4.77
C ALA A 17 -3.25 -24.81 -3.54
N ALA A 18 -3.12 -25.69 -2.54
CA ALA A 18 -3.89 -25.58 -1.30
C ALA A 18 -3.56 -24.26 -0.55
N SER A 19 -2.27 -23.94 -0.40
CA SER A 19 -1.83 -22.69 0.22
C SER A 19 -2.15 -21.44 -0.62
N LEU A 20 -2.38 -21.57 -1.93
CA LEU A 20 -2.82 -20.45 -2.77
C LEU A 20 -4.23 -19.98 -2.38
N ILE A 21 -5.11 -20.88 -1.96
CA ILE A 21 -6.46 -20.52 -1.51
C ILE A 21 -6.37 -19.68 -0.23
N GLU A 22 -5.54 -20.11 0.72
CA GLU A 22 -5.34 -19.39 1.99
C GLU A 22 -4.65 -18.04 1.76
N ARG A 23 -3.55 -18.01 1.00
CA ARG A 23 -2.84 -16.77 0.65
C ARG A 23 -3.68 -15.83 -0.21
N GLY A 24 -4.48 -16.36 -1.12
CA GLY A 24 -5.43 -15.59 -1.92
C GLY A 24 -6.51 -14.93 -1.07
N SER A 25 -6.81 -15.49 0.10
CA SER A 25 -7.81 -14.93 1.02
C SER A 25 -7.30 -13.74 1.86
N ARG A 26 -5.97 -13.58 2.01
CA ARG A 26 -5.33 -12.48 2.76
C ARG A 26 -4.00 -12.09 2.12
N GLY A 27 -3.98 -10.95 1.43
CA GLY A 27 -2.77 -10.39 0.82
C GLY A 27 -1.83 -9.69 1.82
N ILE A 28 -0.61 -9.40 1.36
CA ILE A 28 0.38 -8.57 2.06
C ILE A 28 0.40 -7.18 1.43
N VAL A 29 0.33 -6.15 2.28
CA VAL A 29 0.34 -4.74 1.88
C VAL A 29 1.70 -4.12 2.22
N ALA A 30 2.32 -3.45 1.26
CA ALA A 30 3.44 -2.55 1.42
C ALA A 30 2.92 -1.12 1.56
N LEU A 31 3.28 -0.44 2.64
CA LEU A 31 2.88 0.93 2.92
C LEU A 31 4.14 1.77 3.08
N VAL A 32 4.33 2.73 2.18
CA VAL A 32 5.50 3.61 2.19
C VAL A 32 5.08 4.97 2.73
N LEU A 33 5.70 5.41 3.81
CA LEU A 33 5.35 6.63 4.52
C LEU A 33 6.55 7.58 4.59
N ARG A 34 6.27 8.86 4.82
CA ARG A 34 7.30 9.85 5.18
C ARG A 34 7.01 10.36 6.59
N ASP A 35 8.04 10.39 7.44
CA ASP A 35 7.91 10.90 8.80
C ASP A 35 9.15 11.70 9.22
N ALA A 36 8.95 12.71 10.08
CA ALA A 36 10.04 13.53 10.61
C ALA A 36 10.79 12.84 11.77
N SER A 37 10.23 11.77 12.33
CA SER A 37 10.92 10.89 13.29
C SER A 37 12.14 10.19 12.70
N VAL A 38 12.18 10.03 11.36
CA VAL A 38 13.27 9.43 10.62
C VAL A 38 14.16 10.53 10.03
N THR A 39 15.47 10.44 10.23
CA THR A 39 16.43 11.48 9.79
C THR A 39 17.30 11.05 8.61
N GLU A 40 17.97 9.89 8.69
CA GLU A 40 18.91 9.44 7.66
C GLU A 40 18.58 8.04 7.12
N THR A 41 18.42 7.07 8.02
CA THR A 41 18.15 5.67 7.65
C THR A 41 16.66 5.37 7.71
N PRO A 42 16.05 4.83 6.64
CA PRO A 42 14.65 4.46 6.64
C PRO A 42 14.34 3.39 7.70
N ASP A 43 13.25 3.59 8.44
CA ASP A 43 12.75 2.59 9.39
C ASP A 43 11.82 1.61 8.69
N THR A 44 11.88 0.34 9.09
CA THR A 44 11.00 -0.70 8.57
C THR A 44 10.26 -1.41 9.69
N TYR A 45 8.96 -1.63 9.49
CA TYR A 45 8.10 -2.30 10.47
C TYR A 45 7.28 -3.38 9.78
N THR A 46 7.12 -4.52 10.45
CA THR A 46 6.16 -5.55 10.04
C THR A 46 5.01 -5.56 11.04
N VAL A 47 3.86 -5.05 10.62
CA VAL A 47 2.69 -4.87 11.49
C VAL A 47 1.65 -5.93 11.14
N ARG A 48 1.23 -6.74 12.11
CA ARG A 48 0.22 -7.79 11.89
C ARG A 48 -1.14 -7.42 12.45
N ASP A 49 -1.15 -6.63 13.50
CA ASP A 49 -2.35 -6.16 14.17
C ASP A 49 -2.17 -4.73 14.71
N VAL A 50 -3.24 -4.19 15.28
CA VAL A 50 -3.27 -2.79 15.73
C VAL A 50 -2.33 -2.54 16.93
N SER A 51 -1.98 -3.57 17.70
CA SER A 51 -1.05 -3.44 18.82
C SER A 51 0.41 -3.36 18.39
N ASP A 52 0.73 -3.86 17.20
CA ASP A 52 2.06 -3.76 16.58
C ASP A 52 2.34 -2.39 15.93
N VAL A 53 1.39 -1.46 15.97
CA VAL A 53 1.56 -0.14 15.35
C VAL A 53 2.59 0.68 16.13
N PRO A 54 3.69 1.12 15.50
CA PRO A 54 4.73 1.87 16.21
C PRO A 54 4.20 3.23 16.69
N THR A 55 4.53 3.58 17.92
CA THR A 55 4.16 4.87 18.54
C THR A 55 5.23 5.95 18.31
N SER A 56 6.37 5.60 17.72
CA SER A 56 7.47 6.50 17.40
C SER A 56 7.19 7.43 16.21
N ILE A 57 6.17 7.12 15.40
CA ILE A 57 5.78 7.88 14.20
C ILE A 57 4.56 8.77 14.49
N SER A 58 4.33 9.75 13.62
CA SER A 58 3.21 10.70 13.75
C SER A 58 1.83 10.02 13.75
N ASP A 59 0.86 10.65 14.45
CA ASP A 59 -0.53 10.15 14.54
C ASP A 59 -1.19 9.97 13.16
N ALA A 60 -0.81 10.80 12.18
CA ALA A 60 -1.28 10.66 10.80
C ALA A 60 -0.79 9.34 10.18
N ASN A 61 0.51 9.03 10.34
CA ASN A 61 1.11 7.81 9.82
C ASN A 61 0.64 6.56 10.55
N GLN A 62 0.43 6.64 11.88
CA GLN A 62 -0.21 5.55 12.61
C GLN A 62 -1.62 5.26 12.09
N GLN A 63 -2.39 6.29 11.75
CA GLN A 63 -3.72 6.10 11.17
C GLN A 63 -3.66 5.40 9.82
N TYR A 64 -2.70 5.74 8.96
CA TYR A 64 -2.54 5.07 7.67
C TYR A 64 -2.30 3.56 7.80
N ILE A 65 -1.50 3.15 8.80
CA ILE A 65 -1.29 1.73 9.11
C ILE A 65 -2.58 1.07 9.58
N LYS A 66 -3.32 1.72 10.49
CA LYS A 66 -4.62 1.22 10.99
C LYS A 66 -5.64 1.07 9.87
N ASP A 67 -5.67 2.02 8.92
CA ASP A 67 -6.54 1.97 7.76
C ASP A 67 -6.17 0.82 6.83
N ALA A 68 -4.87 0.57 6.61
CA ALA A 68 -4.42 -0.61 5.85
C ALA A 68 -4.82 -1.93 6.54
N LEU A 69 -4.72 -2.02 7.88
CA LEU A 69 -5.08 -3.21 8.66
C LEU A 69 -6.58 -3.50 8.72
N LYS A 70 -7.44 -2.49 8.49
CA LYS A 70 -8.90 -2.67 8.52
C LYS A 70 -9.37 -3.73 7.52
N GLY A 71 -8.73 -3.81 6.36
CA GLY A 71 -9.11 -4.70 5.27
C GLY A 71 -10.54 -4.47 4.79
N TYR A 72 -11.14 -5.51 4.19
CA TYR A 72 -12.56 -5.52 3.83
C TYR A 72 -13.32 -6.61 4.59
N SER A 73 -13.48 -7.79 4.00
CA SER A 73 -14.05 -8.96 4.68
C SER A 73 -13.05 -9.63 5.62
N LYS A 74 -11.75 -9.52 5.29
CA LYS A 74 -10.63 -10.02 6.08
C LYS A 74 -9.54 -8.95 6.13
N ALA A 75 -8.89 -8.81 7.28
CA ALA A 75 -7.68 -8.01 7.41
C ALA A 75 -6.55 -8.62 6.58
N PRO A 76 -5.63 -7.80 6.01
CA PRO A 76 -4.43 -8.31 5.35
C PRO A 76 -3.59 -9.17 6.30
N LEU A 77 -2.71 -10.02 5.75
CA LEU A 77 -1.87 -10.92 6.54
C LEU A 77 -0.84 -10.17 7.40
N LYS A 78 -0.25 -9.13 6.80
CA LYS A 78 0.65 -8.17 7.42
C LYS A 78 0.72 -6.91 6.55
N VAL A 79 1.10 -5.81 7.18
CA VAL A 79 1.47 -4.56 6.52
C VAL A 79 2.98 -4.37 6.72
N LEU A 80 3.72 -4.30 5.62
CA LEU A 80 5.13 -3.94 5.58
C LEU A 80 5.22 -2.43 5.47
N VAL A 81 5.62 -1.77 6.54
CA VAL A 81 5.73 -0.32 6.59
C VAL A 81 7.18 0.08 6.35
N TYR A 82 7.39 1.00 5.41
CA TYR A 82 8.70 1.59 5.12
C TYR A 82 8.61 3.10 5.31
N VAL A 83 9.34 3.65 6.28
CA VAL A 83 9.25 5.05 6.68
C VAL A 83 10.50 5.79 6.23
N MET A 84 10.33 6.75 5.33
CA MET A 84 11.39 7.61 4.80
C MET A 84 11.46 8.94 5.57
N PRO A 85 12.63 9.59 5.62
CA PRO A 85 12.76 10.92 6.20
C PRO A 85 12.02 11.98 5.37
N THR A 86 11.40 12.95 6.04
CA THR A 86 10.76 14.12 5.39
C THR A 86 11.75 15.24 5.06
N THR A 87 12.88 15.32 5.76
CA THR A 87 13.85 16.42 5.68
C THR A 87 14.88 16.25 4.58
N SER A 88 14.93 15.09 3.92
CA SER A 88 15.90 14.84 2.87
C SER A 88 15.51 15.56 1.57
N GLU A 89 16.38 16.45 1.11
CA GLU A 89 16.26 17.10 -0.21
C GLU A 89 16.38 16.10 -1.38
N LYS A 90 16.85 14.88 -1.10
CA LYS A 90 17.13 13.84 -2.10
C LYS A 90 15.97 12.86 -2.27
N THR A 91 14.78 13.40 -2.57
CA THR A 91 13.56 12.58 -2.76
C THR A 91 13.72 11.46 -3.79
N GLY A 92 14.49 11.65 -4.87
CA GLY A 92 14.77 10.59 -5.84
C GLY A 92 15.52 9.39 -5.25
N GLU A 93 16.61 9.64 -4.52
CA GLU A 93 17.44 8.58 -3.93
C GLU A 93 16.66 7.77 -2.88
N LEU A 94 15.78 8.43 -2.12
CA LEU A 94 14.89 7.76 -1.17
C LEU A 94 13.97 6.74 -1.86
N TYR A 95 13.35 7.13 -2.97
CA TYR A 95 12.47 6.25 -3.73
C TYR A 95 13.24 5.09 -4.36
N THR A 96 14.45 5.33 -4.88
CA THR A 96 15.31 4.26 -5.40
C THR A 96 15.71 3.27 -4.30
N ALA A 97 16.06 3.74 -3.11
CA ALA A 97 16.39 2.89 -1.97
C ALA A 97 15.17 2.07 -1.51
N MET A 98 13.99 2.68 -1.48
CA MET A 98 12.72 2.04 -1.16
C MET A 98 12.38 0.93 -2.18
N MET A 99 12.46 1.22 -3.47
CA MET A 99 12.23 0.24 -4.53
C MET A 99 13.16 -0.97 -4.39
N LYS A 100 14.46 -0.73 -4.15
CA LYS A 100 15.45 -1.79 -3.93
C LYS A 100 15.16 -2.63 -2.69
N TYR A 101 14.67 -2.02 -1.62
CA TYR A 101 14.23 -2.75 -0.43
C TYR A 101 13.06 -3.68 -0.77
N PHE A 102 12.05 -3.18 -1.47
CA PHE A 102 10.86 -3.97 -1.81
C PHE A 102 11.11 -5.06 -2.86
N GLU A 103 12.19 -4.97 -3.65
CA GLU A 103 12.64 -6.08 -4.50
C GLU A 103 13.09 -7.31 -3.69
N THR A 104 13.46 -7.13 -2.41
CA THR A 104 13.83 -8.24 -1.52
C THR A 104 12.66 -8.79 -0.70
N GLU A 105 11.53 -8.07 -0.69
CA GLU A 105 10.36 -8.38 0.12
C GLU A 105 9.22 -8.97 -0.70
N THR A 106 8.42 -9.83 -0.07
CA THR A 106 7.25 -10.44 -0.70
C THR A 106 5.98 -9.70 -0.31
N PHE A 107 5.36 -9.02 -1.27
CA PHE A 107 4.08 -8.31 -1.09
C PHE A 107 3.24 -8.39 -2.37
N GLN A 108 1.96 -8.03 -2.28
CA GLN A 108 1.04 -8.03 -3.43
C GLN A 108 0.54 -6.63 -3.74
N TRP A 109 0.35 -5.80 -2.71
CA TRP A 109 -0.26 -4.49 -2.82
C TRP A 109 0.69 -3.43 -2.29
N MET A 110 0.80 -2.30 -2.96
CA MET A 110 1.59 -1.14 -2.52
C MET A 110 0.73 0.12 -2.49
N ALA A 111 0.92 0.97 -1.48
CA ALA A 111 0.42 2.34 -1.44
C ALA A 111 1.46 3.28 -0.84
N ILE A 112 1.47 4.54 -1.30
CA ILE A 112 2.49 5.53 -0.96
C ILE A 112 1.80 6.92 -0.81
N PRO A 113 1.22 7.25 0.36
CA PRO A 113 0.33 8.40 0.54
C PRO A 113 0.88 9.77 0.09
N THR A 114 2.20 9.90 -0.04
CA THR A 114 2.89 11.13 -0.44
C THR A 114 3.35 11.14 -1.90
N VAL A 115 3.07 10.10 -2.68
CA VAL A 115 3.64 9.93 -4.03
C VAL A 115 3.28 11.06 -5.00
N GLU A 116 2.07 11.61 -4.87
CA GLU A 116 1.63 12.78 -5.65
C GLU A 116 2.39 14.03 -5.23
N THR A 117 2.46 14.31 -3.92
CA THR A 117 3.15 15.49 -3.38
C THR A 117 4.66 15.44 -3.65
N ASP A 118 5.22 14.23 -3.73
CA ASP A 118 6.63 13.99 -4.01
C ASP A 118 6.95 14.01 -5.51
N GLY A 119 5.94 14.04 -6.38
CA GLY A 119 6.10 14.05 -7.83
C GLY A 119 6.67 12.73 -8.38
N LYS A 120 6.38 11.60 -7.73
CA LYS A 120 7.00 10.29 -8.01
C LYS A 120 6.07 9.24 -8.60
N ILE A 121 4.91 9.66 -9.08
CA ILE A 121 3.90 8.76 -9.67
C ILE A 121 4.49 7.98 -10.85
N GLU A 122 5.11 8.67 -11.82
CA GLU A 122 5.65 8.04 -13.03
C GLU A 122 6.81 7.08 -12.74
N ASP A 123 7.65 7.41 -11.76
CA ASP A 123 8.76 6.56 -11.31
C ASP A 123 8.22 5.22 -10.75
N ILE A 124 7.18 5.27 -9.91
CA ILE A 124 6.54 4.08 -9.35
C ILE A 124 5.81 3.28 -10.43
N VAL A 125 5.08 3.94 -11.33
CA VAL A 125 4.40 3.27 -12.44
C VAL A 125 5.40 2.49 -13.29
N SER A 126 6.51 3.13 -13.65
CA SER A 126 7.58 2.51 -14.44
C SER A 126 8.22 1.33 -13.70
N TRP A 127 8.47 1.48 -12.40
CA TRP A 127 9.02 0.41 -11.57
C TRP A 127 8.07 -0.78 -11.46
N VAL A 128 6.78 -0.56 -11.19
CA VAL A 128 5.77 -1.63 -11.11
C VAL A 128 5.66 -2.40 -12.43
N LYS A 129 5.64 -1.69 -13.57
CA LYS A 129 5.68 -2.33 -14.90
C LYS A 129 6.90 -3.23 -15.06
N SER A 130 8.09 -2.72 -14.71
CA SER A 130 9.33 -3.49 -14.77
C SER A 130 9.29 -4.74 -13.87
N GLN A 131 8.75 -4.65 -12.65
CA GLN A 131 8.63 -5.80 -11.77
C GLN A 131 7.72 -6.89 -12.36
N ARG A 132 6.65 -6.50 -13.06
CA ARG A 132 5.71 -7.43 -13.69
C ARG A 132 6.30 -8.06 -14.95
N ASP A 133 6.86 -7.23 -15.85
CA ASP A 133 7.29 -7.65 -17.19
C ASP A 133 8.65 -8.36 -17.17
N ASN A 134 9.61 -7.87 -16.38
CA ASN A 134 10.99 -8.35 -16.39
C ASN A 134 11.25 -9.38 -15.27
N ASN A 135 10.60 -9.22 -14.11
CA ASN A 135 10.89 -10.03 -12.92
C ASN A 135 9.77 -11.03 -12.60
N ASN A 136 8.67 -11.05 -13.36
CA ASN A 136 7.47 -11.87 -13.13
C ASN A 136 6.86 -11.70 -11.73
N PHE A 137 7.09 -10.55 -11.08
CA PHE A 137 6.46 -10.22 -9.81
C PHE A 137 5.14 -9.50 -10.05
N MET A 138 4.04 -10.20 -9.80
CA MET A 138 2.68 -9.74 -10.07
C MET A 138 2.17 -8.77 -8.99
N ILE A 139 2.94 -7.74 -8.69
CA ILE A 139 2.59 -6.70 -7.72
C ILE A 139 1.55 -5.73 -8.29
N LYS A 140 0.85 -5.05 -7.38
CA LYS A 140 -0.14 -4.01 -7.68
C LYS A 140 0.14 -2.77 -6.84
N ALA A 141 0.06 -1.59 -7.45
CA ALA A 141 0.17 -0.32 -6.73
C ALA A 141 -1.13 0.48 -6.85
N VAL A 142 -1.57 1.03 -5.72
CA VAL A 142 -2.69 1.96 -5.66
C VAL A 142 -2.11 3.36 -5.59
N LEU A 143 -2.33 4.14 -6.65
CA LEU A 143 -1.74 5.47 -6.83
C LEU A 143 -2.84 6.48 -7.18
N PRO A 144 -2.74 7.73 -6.69
CA PRO A 144 -3.66 8.77 -7.07
C PRO A 144 -3.27 9.38 -8.42
N ASN A 145 -4.27 9.71 -9.25
CA ASN A 145 -4.13 10.45 -10.51
C ASN A 145 -3.06 9.86 -11.45
N ALA A 146 -2.96 8.53 -11.50
CA ALA A 146 -2.11 7.79 -12.42
C ALA A 146 -2.86 7.48 -13.73
N ASP A 147 -3.52 8.48 -14.31
CA ASP A 147 -4.48 8.31 -15.41
C ASP A 147 -3.83 7.76 -16.69
N SER A 148 -2.55 8.07 -16.92
CA SER A 148 -1.77 7.65 -18.09
C SER A 148 -1.02 6.33 -17.89
N ALA A 149 -1.23 5.63 -16.77
CA ALA A 149 -0.44 4.46 -16.43
C ALA A 149 -0.68 3.27 -17.38
N ASP A 150 -1.91 3.09 -17.87
CA ASP A 150 -2.31 2.02 -18.82
C ASP A 150 -1.69 0.64 -18.50
N CYS A 151 -1.93 0.17 -17.28
CA CYS A 151 -1.37 -1.09 -16.77
C CYS A 151 -2.28 -1.70 -15.70
N GLU A 152 -2.54 -3.00 -15.79
CA GLU A 152 -3.34 -3.78 -14.84
C GLU A 152 -2.70 -3.93 -13.45
N GLY A 153 -1.41 -3.61 -13.35
CA GLY A 153 -0.66 -3.49 -12.10
C GLY A 153 -0.91 -2.17 -11.38
N ILE A 154 -1.56 -1.19 -12.01
CA ILE A 154 -1.79 0.14 -11.44
C ILE A 154 -3.27 0.36 -11.23
N ILE A 155 -3.66 0.63 -9.99
CA ILE A 155 -5.00 1.07 -9.64
C ILE A 155 -4.94 2.59 -9.49
N ASN A 156 -5.51 3.29 -10.47
CA ASN A 156 -5.65 4.73 -10.41
C ASN A 156 -6.86 5.11 -9.54
N TRP A 157 -6.60 5.73 -8.39
CA TRP A 157 -7.62 6.18 -7.47
C TRP A 157 -7.82 7.70 -7.56
N THR A 158 -8.96 8.13 -8.11
CA THR A 158 -9.24 9.56 -8.35
C THR A 158 -10.33 10.13 -7.44
N SER A 159 -10.95 9.31 -6.60
CA SER A 159 -12.06 9.71 -5.73
C SER A 159 -11.61 10.73 -4.66
N LYS A 160 -12.28 11.88 -4.62
CA LYS A 160 -12.16 12.87 -3.54
C LYS A 160 -13.24 12.60 -2.50
N LEU A 161 -12.84 12.27 -1.28
CA LEU A 161 -13.77 12.12 -0.16
C LEU A 161 -13.77 13.38 0.69
N TYR A 162 -14.96 13.78 1.12
CA TYR A 162 -15.18 14.93 1.98
C TYR A 162 -15.67 14.42 3.33
N LYS A 163 -15.14 15.00 4.42
CA LYS A 163 -15.73 14.84 5.74
C LYS A 163 -16.47 16.12 6.03
N ASP A 164 -17.77 16.01 6.23
CA ASP A 164 -18.57 17.11 6.74
C ASP A 164 -18.31 17.20 8.24
N GLU A 165 -17.73 18.32 8.67
CA GLU A 165 -17.66 18.69 10.09
C GLU A 165 -18.78 19.68 10.39
N THR A 166 -19.67 19.29 11.30
CA THR A 166 -20.80 20.09 11.73
C THR A 166 -20.44 20.84 12.99
N SER A 167 -20.54 22.18 12.95
CA SER A 167 -20.40 23.04 14.13
C SER A 167 -21.75 23.70 14.41
N ASP A 168 -22.27 23.54 15.63
CA ASP A 168 -23.44 24.29 16.10
C ASP A 168 -22.95 25.59 16.74
N ASN A 169 -23.34 26.72 16.15
CA ASN A 169 -22.90 28.05 16.59
C ASN A 169 -23.77 28.63 17.72
N GLY A 170 -24.82 27.92 18.15
CA GLY A 170 -25.70 28.36 19.23
C GLY A 170 -26.68 29.50 18.84
N ASP A 171 -26.76 29.83 17.55
CA ASP A 171 -27.63 30.88 16.98
C ASP A 171 -28.70 30.32 16.03
N ASN A 172 -29.09 29.06 16.22
CA ASN A 172 -29.93 28.28 15.30
C ASN A 172 -29.34 28.11 13.88
N THR A 173 -28.05 28.41 13.67
CA THR A 173 -27.36 28.12 12.42
C THR A 173 -26.36 26.98 12.60
N VAL A 174 -26.34 26.08 11.61
CA VAL A 174 -25.40 24.95 11.54
C VAL A 174 -24.39 25.24 10.45
N THR A 175 -23.11 25.35 10.84
CA THR A 175 -22.03 25.51 9.86
C THR A 175 -21.50 24.14 9.44
N ILE A 176 -21.66 23.81 8.16
CA ILE A 176 -21.08 22.60 7.55
C ILE A 176 -19.77 22.99 6.90
N THR A 177 -18.65 22.60 7.50
CA THR A 177 -17.33 22.76 6.89
C THR A 177 -16.99 21.47 6.13
N ARG A 178 -17.05 21.55 4.80
CA ARG A 178 -16.56 20.48 3.91
C ARG A 178 -15.05 20.54 3.82
N ARG A 179 -14.36 19.70 4.59
CA ARG A 179 -12.91 19.53 4.42
C ARG A 179 -12.64 18.41 3.43
N PRO A 180 -11.83 18.63 2.37
CA PRO A 180 -11.32 17.52 1.60
C PRO A 180 -10.48 16.64 2.53
N ILE A 181 -10.85 15.36 2.61
CA ILE A 181 -10.06 14.38 3.36
C ILE A 181 -8.80 14.15 2.53
N GLN A 182 -7.72 14.87 2.84
CA GLN A 182 -6.36 14.55 2.34
C GLN A 182 -5.97 13.10 2.67
N ARG A 183 -6.67 12.51 3.66
CA ARG A 183 -6.44 11.22 4.32
C ARG A 183 -6.79 9.95 3.51
N SER A 184 -7.36 10.00 2.30
CA SER A 184 -7.96 8.80 1.71
C SER A 184 -7.85 8.61 0.20
N ARG A 185 -7.02 9.37 -0.52
CA ARG A 185 -6.85 9.15 -1.97
C ARG A 185 -6.12 7.84 -2.31
N GLU A 186 -5.61 7.09 -1.33
CA GLU A 186 -4.80 5.91 -1.64
C GLU A 186 -5.18 4.67 -0.83
N LEU A 187 -5.43 4.84 0.47
CA LEU A 187 -5.79 3.73 1.35
C LEU A 187 -7.24 3.28 1.19
N ARG A 188 -8.15 4.17 0.78
CA ARG A 188 -9.52 3.75 0.45
C ARG A 188 -9.63 3.12 -0.93
N GLY A 189 -8.71 3.46 -1.85
CA GLY A 189 -8.53 2.68 -3.07
C GLY A 189 -8.10 1.26 -2.79
N LEU A 190 -7.16 1.05 -1.86
CA LEU A 190 -6.87 -0.29 -1.34
C LEU A 190 -8.11 -0.93 -0.69
N GLN A 191 -8.86 -0.22 0.16
CA GLN A 191 -10.03 -0.77 0.85
C GLN A 191 -11.22 -1.08 -0.08
N GLU A 192 -11.49 -0.26 -1.10
CA GLU A 192 -12.60 -0.43 -2.05
C GLU A 192 -12.23 -1.35 -3.23
N PHE A 193 -10.94 -1.50 -3.60
CA PHE A 193 -10.53 -2.50 -4.59
C PHE A 193 -10.32 -3.89 -3.98
N LEU A 194 -9.97 -3.98 -2.70
CA LEU A 194 -10.12 -5.22 -1.91
C LEU A 194 -11.60 -5.65 -1.74
N GLN A 195 -12.57 -4.83 -2.21
CA GLN A 195 -14.00 -5.16 -2.29
C GLN A 195 -14.44 -5.72 -3.64
N ALA A 196 -13.60 -5.63 -4.68
CA ALA A 196 -13.98 -6.15 -5.99
C ALA A 196 -13.98 -7.70 -5.94
N PRO A 197 -15.13 -8.37 -6.15
CA PRO A 197 -15.09 -9.81 -6.43
C PRO A 197 -14.29 -10.02 -7.72
N MET A 198 -13.46 -11.08 -7.74
CA MET A 198 -12.80 -11.55 -8.97
C MET A 198 -13.80 -11.71 -10.12
#